data_AF-A0A5B9W3Z8-F1
#
_entry.id   AF-A0A5B9W3Z8-F1
#
_cell.length_a   1.000
_cell.length_b   1.000
_cell.length_c   1.000
_cell.angle_alpha   90.00
_cell.angle_beta   90.00
_cell.angle_gamma   90.00
#
_symmetry.space_group_name_H-M   'P 1'
#
loop_
_entity.id
_entity.type
_entity.pdbx_description
1 polymer ?
#
loop_
_entity_poly.entity_id
_entity_poly.type
_entity_poly.pdbx_seq_one_letter_code
_entity_poly.pdbx_strand_id
1 'polypeptide(L)'
;MRNIHEIVAEVDALAPDDASELDLARLHALAVEYFSHAEAPRHLDAWFRLFERFPEGDGGGVFWSILHGIEAQPGSDEFVVASVARQPTHLPVLMVNRILNSGRSMVGGCDLVALLRSVTLDERASPEVQQDAERFLARRLTDA
;
A
#
# COMPACT_ATOMS: atom_id res chain seq x y z
N MET A 1 -22.54 -11.97 -5.20
CA MET A 1 -21.20 -11.58 -4.70
C MET A 1 -20.33 -12.80 -4.83
N ARG A 2 -19.23 -12.69 -5.57
CA ARG A 2 -18.29 -13.80 -5.79
C ARG A 2 -17.58 -14.18 -4.49
N ASN A 3 -16.92 -15.33 -4.48
CA ASN A 3 -16.08 -15.72 -3.36
C ASN A 3 -14.88 -14.78 -3.28
N ILE A 4 -14.52 -14.29 -2.08
CA ILE A 4 -13.37 -13.39 -1.92
C ILE A 4 -12.05 -13.99 -2.43
N HIS A 5 -11.88 -15.31 -2.36
CA HIS A 5 -10.70 -15.98 -2.90
C HIS A 5 -10.62 -15.91 -4.44
N GLU A 6 -11.76 -15.87 -5.13
CA GLU A 6 -11.80 -15.68 -6.58
C GLU A 6 -11.34 -14.25 -6.93
N ILE A 7 -11.82 -13.25 -6.18
CA ILE A 7 -11.43 -11.85 -6.38
C ILE A 7 -9.93 -11.67 -6.10
N VAL A 8 -9.42 -12.24 -5.01
CA VAL A 8 -7.99 -12.19 -4.66
C VAL A 8 -7.14 -12.84 -5.75
N ALA A 9 -7.53 -14.01 -6.24
CA ALA A 9 -6.80 -14.70 -7.30
C ALA A 9 -6.74 -13.86 -8.59
N GLU A 10 -7.81 -13.13 -8.92
CA GLU A 10 -7.81 -12.22 -10.07
C GLU A 10 -6.93 -10.99 -9.87
N VAL A 11 -6.91 -10.40 -8.66
CA VAL A 11 -5.98 -9.31 -8.34
C VAL A 11 -4.53 -9.77 -8.46
N ASP A 12 -4.22 -10.97 -7.97
CA ASP A 12 -2.87 -11.55 -8.04
C ASP A 12 -2.43 -11.92 -9.46
N ALA A 13 -3.38 -12.21 -10.36
CA ALA A 13 -3.09 -12.54 -11.75
C ALA A 13 -2.77 -11.33 -12.64
N LEU A 14 -2.93 -10.09 -12.15
CA LEU A 14 -2.60 -8.89 -12.92
C LEU A 14 -1.09 -8.73 -13.07
N ALA A 15 -0.63 -8.63 -14.32
CA ALA A 15 0.77 -8.49 -14.68
C ALA A 15 1.17 -7.03 -14.96
N PRO A 16 2.44 -6.64 -14.74
CA PRO A 16 2.92 -5.26 -14.94
C PRO A 16 2.73 -4.69 -16.36
N ASP A 17 2.80 -5.56 -17.38
CA ASP A 17 2.67 -5.17 -18.79
C ASP A 17 1.21 -4.94 -19.21
N ASP A 18 0.25 -5.31 -18.36
CA ASP A 18 -1.20 -5.19 -18.58
C ASP A 18 -1.76 -3.90 -17.95
N ALA A 19 -1.10 -2.75 -18.15
CA ALA A 19 -1.60 -1.45 -17.69
C ALA A 19 -2.43 -0.74 -18.78
N SER A 20 -3.25 -1.49 -19.51
CA SER A 20 -4.19 -0.89 -20.48
C SER A 20 -5.34 -0.19 -19.74
N GLU A 21 -6.03 0.75 -20.41
CA GLU A 21 -7.25 1.37 -19.85
C GLU A 21 -8.31 0.32 -19.46
N LEU A 22 -8.34 -0.83 -20.17
CA LEU A 22 -9.24 -1.94 -19.89
C LEU A 22 -8.90 -2.64 -18.57
N ASP A 23 -7.62 -2.76 -18.24
CA ASP A 23 -7.16 -3.40 -17.01
C ASP A 23 -7.39 -2.53 -15.78
N LEU A 24 -7.28 -1.19 -15.93
CA LEU A 24 -7.64 -0.24 -14.88
C LEU A 24 -9.13 -0.28 -14.55
N ALA A 25 -9.99 -0.35 -15.57
CA ALA A 25 -11.44 -0.50 -15.37
C ALA A 25 -11.79 -1.82 -14.66
N ARG A 26 -11.13 -2.93 -15.06
CA ARG A 26 -11.28 -4.24 -14.41
C ARG A 26 -10.82 -4.19 -12.95
N LEU A 27 -9.64 -3.62 -12.71
CA LEU A 27 -9.08 -3.47 -11.37
C LEU A 27 -10.01 -2.64 -10.46
N HIS A 28 -10.56 -1.55 -10.97
CA HIS A 28 -11.54 -0.76 -10.24
C HIS A 28 -12.79 -1.58 -9.88
N ALA A 29 -13.33 -2.36 -10.82
CA ALA A 29 -14.48 -3.24 -10.57
C ALA A 29 -14.16 -4.32 -9.51
N LEU A 30 -12.97 -4.92 -9.56
CA LEU A 30 -12.50 -5.86 -8.54
C LEU A 30 -12.43 -5.20 -7.17
N ALA A 31 -11.92 -3.96 -7.09
CA ALA A 31 -11.84 -3.23 -5.83
C ALA A 31 -13.23 -2.95 -5.23
N VAL A 32 -14.18 -2.48 -6.05
CA VAL A 32 -15.57 -2.23 -5.60
C VAL A 32 -16.21 -3.50 -5.04
N GLU A 33 -16.06 -4.63 -5.74
CA GLU A 33 -16.61 -5.90 -5.27
C GLU A 33 -15.90 -6.39 -3.99
N TYR A 34 -14.57 -6.31 -3.95
CA TYR A 34 -13.77 -6.72 -2.81
C TYR A 34 -14.18 -5.96 -1.54
N PHE A 35 -14.20 -4.63 -1.58
CA PHE A 35 -14.49 -3.81 -0.38
C PHE A 35 -15.96 -3.89 0.06
N SER A 36 -16.84 -4.48 -0.76
CA SER A 36 -18.21 -4.80 -0.37
C SER A 36 -18.32 -6.15 0.37
N HIS A 37 -17.26 -6.96 0.39
CA HIS A 37 -17.25 -8.29 1.00
C HIS A 37 -16.98 -8.22 2.51
N ALA A 38 -17.74 -8.95 3.32
CA ALA A 38 -17.59 -8.95 4.78
C ALA A 38 -16.20 -9.44 5.27
N GLU A 39 -15.54 -10.28 4.47
CA GLU A 39 -14.19 -10.80 4.76
C GLU A 39 -13.04 -9.93 4.23
N ALA A 40 -13.34 -8.78 3.60
CA ALA A 40 -12.34 -7.87 3.03
C ALA A 40 -11.20 -7.49 3.99
N PRO A 41 -11.43 -7.24 5.30
CA PRO A 41 -10.33 -6.91 6.21
C PRO A 41 -9.30 -8.04 6.38
N ARG A 42 -9.66 -9.30 6.09
CA ARG A 42 -8.79 -10.47 6.32
C ARG A 42 -7.83 -10.77 5.16
N HIS A 43 -8.03 -10.13 4.01
CA HIS A 43 -7.30 -10.44 2.77
C HIS A 43 -6.62 -9.20 2.15
N LEU A 44 -6.40 -8.16 2.97
CA LEU A 44 -5.84 -6.88 2.51
C LEU A 44 -4.46 -7.03 1.88
N ASP A 45 -3.73 -8.08 2.25
CA ASP A 45 -2.44 -8.46 1.68
C ASP A 45 -2.45 -8.59 0.14
N ALA A 46 -3.59 -8.93 -0.47
CA ALA A 46 -3.73 -9.00 -1.92
C ALA A 46 -3.45 -7.65 -2.60
N TRP A 47 -3.95 -6.55 -2.03
CA TRP A 47 -3.73 -5.22 -2.58
C TRP A 47 -2.31 -4.71 -2.37
N PHE A 48 -1.68 -5.10 -1.26
CA PHE A 48 -0.27 -4.79 -1.05
C PHE A 48 0.62 -5.55 -2.02
N ARG A 49 0.34 -6.84 -2.29
CA ARG A 49 1.05 -7.57 -3.35
C ARG A 49 0.91 -6.91 -4.72
N LEU A 50 -0.24 -6.30 -5.02
CA LEU A 50 -0.41 -5.49 -6.23
C LEU A 50 0.55 -4.29 -6.21
N PHE A 51 0.54 -3.46 -5.16
CA PHE A 51 1.45 -2.30 -5.08
C PHE A 51 2.93 -2.70 -5.13
N GLU A 52 3.30 -3.85 -4.57
CA GLU A 52 4.66 -4.40 -4.60
C GLU A 52 5.11 -4.79 -6.02
N ARG A 53 4.18 -5.23 -6.89
CA ARG A 53 4.46 -5.52 -8.31
C ARG A 53 4.52 -4.27 -9.19
N PHE A 54 3.95 -3.15 -8.73
CA PHE A 54 3.88 -1.87 -9.44
C PHE A 54 4.49 -0.74 -8.59
N PRO A 55 5.79 -0.78 -8.29
CA PRO A 55 6.41 0.05 -7.25
C PRO A 55 6.32 1.57 -7.50
N GLU A 56 6.29 1.95 -8.78
CA GLU A 56 6.26 3.34 -9.25
C GLU A 56 4.94 3.69 -9.98
N GLY A 57 4.03 2.72 -10.14
CA GLY A 57 2.78 2.91 -10.85
C GLY A 57 1.76 3.68 -10.02
N ASP A 58 1.12 4.70 -10.59
CA ASP A 58 0.00 5.43 -9.97
C ASP A 58 -1.38 4.81 -10.30
N GLY A 59 -1.39 3.80 -11.18
CA GLY A 59 -2.57 3.07 -11.64
C GLY A 59 -3.62 3.97 -12.29
N GLY A 60 -3.22 5.11 -12.90
CA GLY A 60 -4.16 6.06 -13.50
C GLY A 60 -5.21 6.59 -12.51
N GLY A 61 -4.90 6.63 -11.21
CA GLY A 61 -5.82 7.02 -10.14
C GLY A 61 -6.58 5.86 -9.48
N VAL A 62 -6.61 4.67 -10.07
CA VAL A 62 -7.31 3.50 -9.48
C VAL A 62 -6.61 3.04 -8.21
N PHE A 63 -5.28 3.07 -8.16
CA PHE A 63 -4.53 2.68 -6.96
C PHE A 63 -4.84 3.58 -5.77
N TRP A 64 -5.11 4.87 -6.00
CA TRP A 64 -5.56 5.78 -4.94
C TRP A 64 -6.92 5.39 -4.37
N SER A 65 -7.86 4.97 -5.24
CA SER A 65 -9.17 4.48 -4.79
C SER A 65 -9.04 3.20 -3.95
N ILE A 66 -8.14 2.30 -4.36
CA ILE A 66 -7.81 1.08 -3.61
C ILE A 66 -7.19 1.43 -2.26
N LEU A 67 -6.21 2.33 -2.25
CA LEU A 67 -5.56 2.81 -1.03
C LEU A 67 -6.59 3.34 -0.03
N HIS A 68 -7.53 4.17 -0.48
CA HIS A 68 -8.60 4.66 0.38
C HIS A 68 -9.54 3.55 0.87
N GLY A 69 -9.83 2.55 0.03
CA GLY A 69 -10.56 1.35 0.43
C GLY A 69 -9.84 0.57 1.54
N ILE A 70 -8.51 0.44 1.46
CA ILE A 70 -7.67 -0.20 2.49
C ILE A 70 -7.69 0.62 3.78
N GLU A 71 -7.47 1.94 3.71
CA GLU A 71 -7.44 2.83 4.89
C GLU A 71 -8.76 2.82 5.67
N ALA A 72 -9.88 2.50 5.01
CA ALA A 72 -11.18 2.38 5.65
C ALA A 72 -11.38 1.04 6.39
N GLN A 73 -10.52 0.04 6.18
CA GLN A 73 -10.66 -1.27 6.83
C GLN A 73 -9.96 -1.32 8.20
N PRO A 74 -10.58 -1.96 9.20
CA PRO A 74 -9.95 -2.15 10.50
C PRO A 74 -8.71 -3.05 10.39
N GLY A 75 -7.62 -2.67 11.08
CA GLY A 75 -6.38 -3.44 11.10
C GLY A 75 -5.47 -3.25 9.87
N SER A 76 -5.82 -2.34 8.96
CA SER A 76 -5.03 -2.06 7.75
C SER A 76 -3.57 -1.70 8.02
N ASP A 77 -3.30 -1.01 9.13
CA ASP A 77 -1.95 -0.51 9.46
C ASP A 77 -0.91 -1.63 9.58
N GLU A 78 -1.30 -2.80 10.11
CA GLU A 78 -0.39 -3.95 10.23
C GLU A 78 0.03 -4.48 8.85
N PHE A 79 -0.89 -4.46 7.89
CA PHE A 79 -0.59 -4.84 6.51
C PHE A 79 0.30 -3.81 5.81
N VAL A 80 0.14 -2.51 6.12
CA VAL A 80 1.03 -1.44 5.61
C VAL A 80 2.46 -1.70 6.05
N VAL A 81 2.68 -1.91 7.35
CA VAL A 81 4.01 -2.18 7.90
C VAL A 81 4.60 -3.45 7.29
N ALA A 82 3.81 -4.52 7.22
CA ALA A 82 4.25 -5.78 6.64
C ALA A 82 4.64 -5.64 5.16
N SER A 83 3.91 -4.83 4.39
CA SER A 83 4.22 -4.56 2.98
C SER A 83 5.53 -3.79 2.83
N VAL A 84 5.71 -2.68 3.57
CA VAL A 84 6.96 -1.89 3.53
C VAL A 84 8.17 -2.76 3.91
N ALA A 85 8.03 -3.64 4.91
CA ALA A 85 9.11 -4.54 5.30
C ALA A 85 9.47 -5.57 4.20
N ARG A 86 8.48 -6.05 3.44
CA ARG A 86 8.68 -7.00 2.34
C ARG A 86 9.27 -6.33 1.10
N GLN A 87 8.70 -5.22 0.67
CA GLN A 87 9.09 -4.50 -0.54
C GLN A 87 8.62 -3.04 -0.41
N PRO A 88 9.52 -2.08 -0.13
CA PRO A 88 9.14 -0.68 -0.01
C PRO A 88 8.71 -0.14 -1.38
N THR A 89 7.46 0.32 -1.47
CA THR A 89 6.91 0.99 -2.66
C THR A 89 6.23 2.29 -2.29
N HIS A 90 5.98 3.15 -3.27
CA HIS A 90 5.51 4.52 -3.05
C HIS A 90 4.27 4.59 -2.15
N LEU A 91 3.24 3.81 -2.45
CA LEU A 91 1.96 3.87 -1.74
C LEU A 91 2.04 3.36 -0.29
N PRO A 92 2.58 2.17 0.02
CA PRO A 92 2.80 1.74 1.40
C PRO A 92 3.69 2.69 2.22
N VAL A 93 4.77 3.23 1.64
CA VAL A 93 5.63 4.21 2.34
C VAL A 93 4.88 5.51 2.63
N LEU A 94 4.07 6.00 1.69
CA LEU A 94 3.18 7.13 1.91
C LEU A 94 2.16 6.84 3.02
N MET A 95 1.58 5.63 3.06
CA MET A 95 0.64 5.23 4.10
C MET A 95 1.29 5.23 5.48
N VAL A 96 2.54 4.76 5.62
CA VAL A 96 3.30 4.90 6.89
C VAL A 96 3.39 6.37 7.31
N ASN A 97 3.71 7.27 6.38
CA ASN A 97 3.75 8.70 6.66
C ASN A 97 2.37 9.28 7.05
N ARG A 98 1.27 8.79 6.48
CA ARG A 98 -0.09 9.18 6.89
C ARG A 98 -0.44 8.68 8.30
N ILE A 99 -0.05 7.46 8.65
CA ILE A 99 -0.22 6.93 10.01
C ILE A 99 0.58 7.81 11.00
N LEU A 100 1.81 8.16 10.67
CA LEU A 100 2.61 9.11 11.46
C LEU A 100 1.92 10.48 11.61
N ASN A 101 1.35 11.03 10.53
CA ASN A 101 0.61 12.30 10.58
C ASN A 101 -0.63 12.23 11.48
N SER A 102 -1.18 11.04 11.72
CA SER A 102 -2.29 10.84 12.68
C SER A 102 -1.85 10.84 14.15
N GLY A 103 -0.55 11.06 14.43
CA GLY A 103 0.04 11.04 15.77
C GLY A 103 0.41 9.65 16.27
N ARG A 104 0.27 8.61 15.44
CA ARG A 104 0.63 7.23 15.78
C ARG A 104 2.05 6.92 15.30
N SER A 105 2.94 6.58 16.22
CA SER A 105 4.33 6.19 15.92
C SER A 105 4.59 4.68 15.97
N MET A 106 3.62 3.91 16.48
CA MET A 106 3.74 2.46 16.69
C MET A 106 2.57 1.72 16.06
N VAL A 107 2.84 0.61 15.37
CA VAL A 107 1.83 -0.32 14.82
C VAL A 107 2.32 -1.74 15.05
N GLY A 108 1.55 -2.57 15.76
CA GLY A 108 1.92 -3.98 15.99
C GLY A 108 3.30 -4.18 16.63
N GLY A 109 3.79 -3.21 17.41
CA GLY A 109 5.14 -3.22 17.98
C GLY A 109 6.26 -2.73 17.05
N CYS A 110 5.94 -2.34 15.80
CA CYS A 110 6.87 -1.70 14.88
C CYS A 110 6.91 -0.19 15.08
N ASP A 111 8.12 0.37 15.20
CA ASP A 111 8.37 1.81 15.19
C ASP A 111 8.37 2.32 13.75
N LEU A 112 7.42 3.19 13.42
CA LEU A 112 7.22 3.70 12.07
C LEU A 112 8.31 4.68 11.62
N VAL A 113 8.95 5.40 12.54
CA VAL A 113 10.08 6.27 12.22
C VAL A 113 11.31 5.43 11.90
N ALA A 114 11.55 4.37 12.68
CA ALA A 114 12.61 3.41 12.40
C ALA A 114 12.39 2.69 11.06
N LEU A 115 11.14 2.32 10.76
CA LEU A 115 10.76 1.72 9.48
C LEU A 115 11.05 2.65 8.30
N LEU A 116 10.65 3.93 8.36
CA LEU A 116 11.00 4.88 7.29
C LEU A 116 12.51 5.07 7.14
N ARG A 117 13.27 5.05 8.23
CA ARG A 117 14.75 5.12 8.16
C ARG A 117 15.33 3.91 7.44
N SER A 118 14.82 2.70 7.67
CA SER A 118 15.33 1.53 6.95
C SER A 118 15.06 1.62 5.45
N VAL A 119 13.93 2.21 5.04
CA VAL A 119 13.61 2.43 3.61
C VAL A 119 14.67 3.27 2.91
N THR A 120 15.23 4.30 3.57
CA THR A 120 16.24 5.20 2.95
C THR A 120 17.52 4.50 2.49
N LEU A 121 17.80 3.30 3.02
CA LEU A 121 18.98 2.51 2.69
C LEU A 121 18.64 1.15 2.06
N ASP A 122 17.36 0.91 1.75
CA ASP A 122 16.90 -0.38 1.24
C ASP A 122 17.12 -0.47 -0.27
N GLU A 123 17.99 -1.37 -0.70
CA GLU A 123 18.31 -1.61 -2.12
C GLU A 123 17.10 -2.10 -2.94
N ARG A 124 16.05 -2.61 -2.27
CA ARG A 124 14.80 -3.00 -2.92
C ARG A 124 13.92 -1.79 -3.26
N ALA A 125 14.09 -0.67 -2.58
CA ALA A 125 13.35 0.55 -2.83
C ALA A 125 13.94 1.30 -4.03
N SER A 126 13.09 1.89 -4.88
CA SER A 126 13.58 2.79 -5.93
C SER A 126 14.16 4.07 -5.33
N PRO A 127 15.02 4.80 -6.06
CA PRO A 127 15.54 6.10 -5.61
C PRO A 127 14.44 7.10 -5.21
N GLU A 128 13.31 7.10 -5.92
CA GLU A 128 12.15 7.94 -5.64
C GLU A 128 11.52 7.56 -4.29
N VAL A 129 11.36 6.27 -4.01
CA VAL A 129 10.80 5.77 -2.74
C VAL A 129 11.75 6.06 -1.57
N GLN A 130 13.06 5.93 -1.77
CA GLN A 130 14.07 6.32 -0.78
C GLN A 130 13.96 7.82 -0.46
N GLN A 131 13.88 8.66 -1.51
CA GLN A 131 13.74 10.11 -1.37
C GLN A 131 12.43 10.51 -0.66
N ASP A 132 11.32 9.83 -0.94
CA ASP A 132 10.07 10.05 -0.23
C ASP A 132 10.22 9.77 1.28
N ALA A 133 10.86 8.65 1.64
CA ALA A 133 11.13 8.32 3.03
C ALA A 133 12.01 9.37 3.73
N GLU A 134 13.08 9.83 3.07
CA GLU A 134 13.93 10.92 3.58
C GLU A 134 13.13 12.20 3.81
N ARG A 135 12.31 12.60 2.84
CA ARG A 135 11.46 13.79 2.93
C ARG A 135 10.45 13.68 4.08
N PHE A 136 9.85 12.51 4.28
CA PHE A 136 8.92 12.28 5.37
C PHE A 136 9.61 12.35 6.73
N LEU A 137 10.83 11.81 6.85
CA LEU A 137 11.64 11.92 8.07
C LEU A 137 12.06 13.37 8.37
N ALA A 138 12.50 14.12 7.35
CA ALA A 138 12.95 15.50 7.52
C ALA A 138 11.84 16.40 8.11
N ARG A 139 10.59 16.23 7.68
CA ARG A 139 9.43 16.96 8.24
C ARG A 139 9.26 16.75 9.74
N ARG A 140 9.63 15.57 10.26
CA ARG A 140 9.52 15.27 11.69
C ARG A 140 10.61 15.92 12.52
N LEU A 141 11.75 16.23 11.92
CA LEU A 141 12.84 16.95 12.59
C LEU A 141 12.57 18.45 12.67
N THR A 142 11.71 18.99 11.80
CA THR A 142 11.33 20.41 11.80
C THR A 142 10.14 20.73 12.70
N ASP A 143 9.33 19.71 13.04
CA ASP A 143 8.12 19.85 13.86
C ASP A 143 8.36 19.54 15.36
N ALA A 144 9.60 19.22 15.77
CA ALA A 144 10.03 18.89 17.13
C ALA A 144 10.83 20.03 17.79
#